data_AF-A0A811QNC1-F1
#
_entry.id   AF-A0A811QNC1-F1
#
_cell.length_a   1.000
_cell.length_b   1.000
_cell.length_c   1.000
_cell.angle_alpha   90.00
_cell.angle_beta   90.00
_cell.angle_gamma   90.00
#
_symmetry.space_group_name_H-M   'P 1'
#
loop_
_entity.id
_entity.type
_entity.pdbx_description
1 polymer ?
#
loop_
_entity_poly.entity_id
_entity_poly.type
_entity_poly.pdbx_seq_one_letter_code
_entity_poly.pdbx_strand_id
1 'polypeptide(L)'
;MPEDNAQEVKIDQNGDKVEEDEDGEITEQARNLKTLNQYQQDILRLQNKKEQLLRQAVARHIFTITGGSNQEHENKRARREFERRVHTISPRVPLNRPAWSMVPITFDKNDFQVRDFPHTDAFVATSNIAAFTIHNILIDNGSSADILFIKPFEQMNLDKRTLEPAGNSLFGFGGKKIDALRKKAISVSVVEGEKVRTETITFDIVNMDYPYTAIFGRGVLSRFEIVIKQSYLCMKMPSPFGIIAVHGD
;
A
#
# COMPACT_ATOMS: atom_id res chain seq x y z
N MET A 1 -53.18 69.80 -28.74
CA MET A 1 -52.76 68.75 -27.78
C MET A 1 -52.80 67.43 -28.53
N PRO A 2 -51.69 66.70 -28.71
CA PRO A 2 -51.72 65.38 -29.32
C PRO A 2 -52.08 64.33 -28.26
N GLU A 3 -52.90 63.34 -28.65
CA GLU A 3 -53.07 62.10 -27.89
C GLU A 3 -51.90 61.18 -28.23
N ASP A 4 -51.06 60.96 -27.24
CA ASP A 4 -50.05 59.91 -27.18
C ASP A 4 -50.67 58.77 -26.38
N ASN A 5 -50.78 57.56 -26.93
CA ASN A 5 -50.68 56.32 -26.14
C ASN A 5 -50.60 55.05 -27.00
N ALA A 6 -49.35 54.62 -27.14
CA ALA A 6 -48.84 53.26 -26.89
C ALA A 6 -49.47 52.06 -27.62
N GLN A 7 -48.69 51.52 -28.57
CA GLN A 7 -48.76 50.11 -28.97
C GLN A 7 -48.44 49.21 -27.76
N GLU A 8 -49.37 48.31 -27.41
CA GLU A 8 -49.12 47.25 -26.43
C GLU A 8 -48.11 46.25 -27.01
N VAL A 9 -46.88 46.29 -26.50
CA VAL A 9 -45.85 45.29 -26.79
C VAL A 9 -46.13 44.07 -25.91
N LYS A 10 -46.48 42.93 -26.54
CA LYS A 10 -46.61 41.65 -25.85
C LYS A 10 -45.23 41.05 -25.62
N ILE A 11 -44.99 40.67 -24.36
CA ILE A 11 -43.74 40.11 -23.83
C ILE A 11 -44.04 38.68 -23.38
N ASP A 12 -43.13 37.75 -23.67
CA ASP A 12 -43.28 36.37 -23.22
C ASP A 12 -42.90 36.19 -21.74
N GLN A 13 -43.05 34.98 -21.21
CA GLN A 13 -42.82 34.67 -19.79
C GLN A 13 -41.36 34.84 -19.34
N ASN A 14 -40.43 35.11 -20.26
CA ASN A 14 -39.04 35.41 -20.00
C ASN A 14 -38.67 36.89 -20.28
N GLY A 15 -39.61 37.70 -20.78
CA GLY A 15 -39.47 39.15 -20.90
C GLY A 15 -38.84 39.65 -22.21
N ASP A 16 -38.75 38.82 -23.25
CA ASP A 16 -38.23 39.24 -24.56
C ASP A 16 -39.36 39.75 -25.49
N LYS A 17 -39.03 40.75 -26.33
CA LYS A 17 -39.95 41.29 -27.35
C LYS A 17 -40.14 40.28 -28.48
N VAL A 18 -41.37 39.95 -28.81
CA VAL A 18 -41.71 39.05 -29.92
C VAL A 18 -41.97 39.90 -31.18
N GLU A 19 -41.10 39.80 -32.19
CA GLU A 19 -41.42 40.21 -33.57
C GLU A 19 -41.93 38.96 -34.31
N GLU A 20 -43.23 38.94 -34.64
CA GLU A 20 -43.84 37.94 -35.51
C GLU A 20 -44.09 38.58 -36.90
N ASP A 21 -43.48 38.03 -37.94
CA ASP A 21 -43.88 38.24 -39.34
C ASP A 21 -44.76 37.06 -39.80
N GLU A 22 -45.76 37.36 -40.65
CA GLU A 22 -47.00 36.60 -40.89
C GLU A 22 -46.89 35.21 -41.57
N ASP A 23 -45.71 34.69 -41.91
CA ASP A 23 -45.62 33.46 -42.74
C ASP A 23 -44.89 32.26 -42.10
N GLY A 24 -44.78 32.21 -40.77
CA GLY A 24 -44.37 30.99 -40.04
C GLY A 24 -42.99 30.42 -40.38
N GLU A 25 -42.18 31.14 -41.16
CA GLU A 25 -40.85 30.73 -41.56
C GLU A 25 -39.85 31.16 -40.48
N ILE A 26 -39.34 30.17 -39.73
CA ILE A 26 -38.25 30.41 -38.78
C ILE A 26 -37.09 31.05 -39.54
N THR A 27 -36.81 32.32 -39.25
CA THR A 27 -35.71 33.08 -39.86
C THR A 27 -34.40 32.30 -39.74
N GLU A 28 -33.56 32.35 -40.77
CA GLU A 28 -32.29 31.61 -40.81
C GLU A 28 -31.41 31.92 -39.58
N GLN A 29 -31.51 33.14 -39.06
CA GLN A 29 -30.89 33.56 -37.80
C GLN A 29 -31.42 32.79 -36.58
N ALA A 30 -32.74 32.61 -36.45
CA ALA A 30 -33.33 31.83 -35.36
C ALA A 30 -32.99 30.33 -35.46
N ARG A 31 -32.88 29.77 -36.67
CA ARG A 31 -32.37 28.39 -36.88
C ARG A 31 -30.90 28.26 -36.47
N ASN A 32 -30.09 29.26 -36.82
CA ASN A 32 -28.67 29.29 -36.47
C ASN A 32 -28.46 29.44 -34.95
N LEU A 33 -29.27 30.27 -34.27
CA LEU A 33 -29.22 30.41 -32.82
C LEU A 33 -29.60 29.11 -32.09
N LYS A 34 -30.67 28.43 -32.54
CA LYS A 34 -31.07 27.12 -31.98
C LYS A 34 -29.98 26.08 -32.16
N THR A 35 -29.37 26.06 -33.34
CA THR A 35 -28.27 25.14 -33.65
C THR A 35 -27.04 25.43 -32.79
N LEU A 36 -26.69 26.71 -32.61
CA LEU A 36 -25.57 27.13 -31.75
C LEU A 36 -25.80 26.75 -30.28
N ASN A 37 -27.01 26.98 -29.76
CA ASN A 37 -27.37 26.57 -28.40
C ASN A 37 -27.32 25.05 -28.23
N GLN A 38 -27.76 24.29 -29.23
CA GLN A 38 -27.66 22.83 -29.21
C GLN A 38 -26.21 22.37 -29.16
N TYR A 39 -25.33 22.95 -29.99
CA TYR A 39 -23.89 22.68 -29.96
C TYR A 39 -23.26 23.00 -28.60
N GLN A 40 -23.63 24.12 -27.97
CA GLN A 40 -23.13 24.49 -26.64
C GLN A 40 -23.56 23.49 -25.56
N GLN A 41 -24.81 23.04 -25.61
CA GLN A 41 -25.33 22.02 -24.68
C GLN A 41 -24.64 20.66 -24.85
N ASP A 42 -24.35 20.26 -26.10
CA ASP A 42 -23.67 19.01 -26.37
C ASP A 42 -22.19 19.04 -25.95
N ILE A 43 -21.51 20.18 -26.12
CA ILE A 43 -20.14 20.37 -25.58
C ILE A 43 -20.14 20.24 -24.05
N LEU A 44 -21.10 20.86 -23.36
CA LEU A 44 -21.21 20.78 -21.90
C LEU A 44 -21.49 19.33 -21.44
N ARG A 45 -22.37 18.60 -22.14
CA ARG A 45 -22.63 17.18 -21.89
C ARG A 45 -21.38 16.31 -22.10
N LEU A 46 -20.62 16.55 -23.15
CA LEU A 46 -19.38 15.84 -23.43
C LEU A 46 -18.30 16.14 -22.39
N GLN A 47 -18.20 17.38 -21.91
CA GLN A 47 -17.27 17.75 -20.83
C GLN A 47 -17.64 17.07 -19.51
N ASN A 48 -18.91 17.10 -19.11
CA ASN A 48 -19.39 16.42 -17.91
C ASN A 48 -19.19 14.90 -18.02
N LYS A 49 -19.48 14.29 -19.17
CA LYS A 49 -19.27 12.87 -19.42
C LYS A 49 -17.78 12.51 -19.38
N LYS A 50 -16.90 13.35 -19.94
CA LYS A 50 -15.44 13.20 -19.86
C LYS A 50 -14.96 13.28 -18.41
N GLU A 51 -15.46 14.23 -17.62
CA GLU A 51 -15.09 14.37 -16.21
C GLU A 51 -15.57 13.17 -15.38
N GLN A 52 -16.78 12.68 -15.64
CA GLN A 52 -17.35 11.50 -14.99
C GLN A 52 -16.58 10.21 -15.37
N LEU A 53 -16.21 10.07 -16.65
CA LEU A 53 -15.34 9.00 -17.12
C LEU A 53 -13.93 9.10 -16.55
N LEU A 54 -13.36 10.30 -16.38
CA LEU A 54 -12.08 10.51 -15.70
C LEU A 54 -12.15 10.13 -14.21
N ARG A 55 -13.25 10.48 -13.52
CA ARG A 55 -13.50 10.07 -12.13
C ARG A 55 -13.66 8.55 -12.00
N GLN A 56 -14.24 7.88 -13.00
CA GLN A 56 -14.37 6.42 -13.05
C GLN A 56 -13.09 5.71 -13.55
N ALA A 57 -12.30 6.37 -14.40
CA ALA A 57 -11.06 5.87 -14.98
C ALA A 57 -9.83 6.12 -14.10
N VAL A 58 -9.99 6.67 -12.89
CA VAL A 58 -8.96 6.55 -11.87
C VAL A 58 -8.82 5.06 -11.58
N ALA A 59 -7.76 4.45 -12.12
CA ALA A 59 -7.45 3.05 -11.87
C ALA A 59 -7.50 2.81 -10.36
N ARG A 60 -8.44 1.96 -9.92
CA ARG A 60 -8.54 1.56 -8.51
C ARG A 60 -7.39 0.60 -8.26
N HIS A 61 -6.23 1.16 -7.94
CA HIS A 61 -5.04 0.38 -7.65
C HIS A 61 -5.23 -0.36 -6.31
N ILE A 62 -5.22 -1.68 -6.36
CA ILE A 62 -5.09 -2.53 -5.17
C ILE A 62 -3.60 -2.78 -4.99
N PHE A 63 -3.02 -2.16 -3.97
CA PHE A 63 -1.61 -2.33 -3.64
C PHE A 63 -1.43 -3.49 -2.64
N THR A 64 -0.29 -4.19 -2.70
CA THR A 64 0.21 -5.00 -1.58
C THR A 64 0.65 -4.09 -0.44
N ILE A 65 0.90 -4.64 0.77
CA ILE A 65 1.42 -3.83 1.88
C ILE A 65 2.73 -3.16 1.44
N THR A 66 2.66 -1.85 1.22
CA THR A 66 3.79 -1.03 0.74
C THR A 66 3.89 0.27 1.51
N GLY A 67 5.07 0.88 1.53
CA GLY A 67 5.37 2.08 2.32
C GLY A 67 6.09 1.72 3.62
N GLY A 68 5.77 2.48 4.67
CA GLY A 68 6.32 2.27 6.00
C GLY A 68 7.81 2.59 6.14
N SER A 69 8.36 2.19 7.29
CA SER A 69 9.72 2.53 7.72
C SER A 69 10.81 2.00 6.79
N ASN A 70 10.60 0.84 6.16
CA ASN A 70 11.56 0.23 5.25
C ASN A 70 11.69 0.95 3.89
N GLN A 71 10.78 1.87 3.57
CA GLN A 71 10.81 2.69 2.34
C GLN A 71 11.07 4.17 2.63
N GLU A 72 11.45 4.52 3.87
CA GLU A 72 11.88 5.87 4.18
C GLU A 72 13.27 6.12 3.60
N HIS A 73 13.36 7.15 2.76
CA HIS A 73 14.62 7.61 2.19
C HIS A 73 14.83 9.06 2.60
N GLU A 74 16.07 9.40 2.99
CA GLU A 74 16.42 10.75 3.46
C GLU A 74 16.05 11.85 2.45
N ASN A 75 16.13 11.57 1.14
CA ASN A 75 15.75 12.52 0.09
C ASN A 75 15.35 11.82 -1.23
N LYS A 76 14.79 12.61 -2.16
CA LYS A 76 14.35 12.14 -3.50
C LYS A 76 15.47 11.50 -4.31
N ARG A 77 16.72 11.95 -4.13
CA ARG A 77 17.88 11.41 -4.83
C ARG A 77 18.21 10.00 -4.32
N ALA A 78 18.25 9.82 -3.00
CA ALA A 78 18.47 8.52 -2.36
C ALA A 78 17.41 7.50 -2.77
N ARG A 79 16.14 7.91 -2.87
CA ARG A 79 15.06 7.08 -3.41
C ARG A 79 15.33 6.64 -4.86
N ARG A 80 15.64 7.59 -5.75
CA ARG A 80 15.94 7.27 -7.17
C ARG A 80 17.17 6.38 -7.32
N GLU A 81 18.19 6.58 -6.50
CA GLU A 81 19.39 5.74 -6.48
C GLU A 81 19.08 4.34 -5.96
N PHE A 82 18.23 4.20 -4.94
CA PHE A 82 17.72 2.91 -4.48
C PHE A 82 16.95 2.17 -5.57
N GLU A 83 15.98 2.84 -6.22
CA GLU A 83 15.21 2.29 -7.34
C GLU A 83 16.14 1.82 -8.47
N ARG A 84 17.17 2.62 -8.82
CA ARG A 84 18.18 2.22 -9.81
C ARG A 84 18.98 0.98 -9.40
N ARG A 85 19.40 0.89 -8.13
CA ARG A 85 20.14 -0.29 -7.63
C ARG A 85 19.28 -1.56 -7.67
N VAL A 86 17.99 -1.45 -7.34
CA VAL A 86 17.07 -2.59 -7.41
C VAL A 86 16.88 -3.09 -8.85
N HIS A 87 16.84 -2.19 -9.83
CA HIS A 87 16.66 -2.54 -11.23
C HIS A 87 17.96 -2.88 -11.99
N THR A 88 19.12 -2.75 -11.36
CA THR A 88 20.42 -2.98 -12.01
C THR A 88 21.13 -4.16 -11.35
N ILE A 89 21.39 -5.22 -12.12
CA ILE A 89 22.27 -6.31 -11.70
C ILE A 89 23.71 -5.85 -11.92
N SER A 90 24.32 -5.26 -10.89
CA SER A 90 25.74 -4.86 -10.94
C SER A 90 26.68 -6.05 -10.68
N PRO A 91 27.93 -6.00 -11.19
CA PRO A 91 28.96 -6.97 -10.83
C PRO A 91 29.16 -6.98 -9.31
N ARG A 92 29.34 -8.19 -8.76
CA ARG A 92 29.45 -8.45 -7.31
C ARG A 92 30.56 -7.60 -6.70
N VAL A 93 30.21 -6.49 -6.05
CA VAL A 93 31.08 -5.86 -5.04
C VAL A 93 31.28 -6.91 -3.94
N PRO A 94 32.49 -7.10 -3.39
CA PRO A 94 32.67 -7.99 -2.25
C PRO A 94 31.78 -7.48 -1.12
N LEU A 95 30.65 -8.15 -0.88
CA LEU A 95 29.86 -7.90 0.31
C LEU A 95 30.72 -8.40 1.47
N ASN A 96 31.06 -7.49 2.38
CA ASN A 96 31.77 -7.83 3.62
C ASN A 96 30.79 -8.59 4.54
N ARG A 97 30.41 -9.82 4.14
CA ARG A 97 29.49 -10.68 4.89
C ARG A 97 30.27 -11.56 5.85
N PRO A 98 29.75 -11.79 7.05
CA PRO A 98 30.32 -12.79 7.93
C PRO A 98 30.34 -14.17 7.27
N ALA A 99 31.38 -14.96 7.52
CA ALA A 99 31.50 -16.31 6.96
C ALA A 99 30.28 -17.20 7.26
N TRP A 100 29.69 -17.04 8.46
CA TRP A 100 28.51 -17.79 8.89
C TRP A 100 27.24 -17.47 8.04
N SER A 101 27.17 -16.29 7.43
CA SER A 101 26.07 -15.86 6.55
C SER A 101 26.18 -16.43 5.12
N MET A 102 27.37 -16.91 4.75
CA MET A 102 27.63 -17.47 3.41
C MET A 102 27.42 -18.99 3.33
N VAL A 103 26.98 -19.63 4.42
CA VAL A 103 26.73 -21.07 4.47
C VAL A 103 25.50 -21.41 3.61
N PRO A 104 25.55 -22.45 2.76
CA PRO A 104 24.41 -22.86 1.96
C PRO A 104 23.20 -23.26 2.82
N ILE A 105 22.03 -22.74 2.48
CA ILE A 105 20.75 -23.17 3.05
C ILE A 105 20.17 -24.26 2.14
N THR A 106 19.94 -25.44 2.70
CA THR A 106 19.34 -26.57 2.00
C THR A 106 18.09 -27.06 2.73
N PHE A 107 17.18 -27.69 1.99
CA PHE A 107 15.96 -28.28 2.53
C PHE A 107 15.90 -29.77 2.18
N ASP A 108 15.69 -30.61 3.18
CA ASP A 108 15.59 -32.05 3.05
C ASP A 108 14.27 -32.59 3.63
N LYS A 109 14.08 -33.91 3.62
CA LYS A 109 12.84 -34.54 4.07
C LYS A 109 12.52 -34.31 5.56
N ASN A 110 13.51 -34.00 6.39
CA ASN A 110 13.31 -33.77 7.83
C ASN A 110 12.70 -32.39 8.10
N ASP A 111 12.87 -31.45 7.16
CA ASP A 111 12.23 -30.14 7.20
C ASP A 111 10.75 -30.17 6.85
N PHE A 112 10.26 -31.30 6.34
CA PHE A 112 8.87 -31.48 5.98
C PHE A 112 8.09 -31.98 7.21
N GLN A 113 7.48 -31.05 7.94
CA GLN A 113 6.70 -31.35 9.14
C GLN A 113 5.20 -31.08 8.99
N VAL A 114 4.75 -30.66 7.80
CA VAL A 114 3.34 -30.36 7.56
C VAL A 114 2.54 -31.67 7.56
N ARG A 115 1.44 -31.69 8.33
CA ARG A 115 0.55 -32.87 8.42
C ARG A 115 -0.24 -33.10 7.14
N ASP A 116 -0.70 -32.02 6.52
CA ASP A 116 -1.54 -32.07 5.33
C ASP A 116 -0.76 -31.58 4.10
N PHE A 117 -0.79 -32.36 3.02
CA PHE A 117 -0.12 -32.02 1.77
C PHE A 117 -0.94 -32.50 0.57
N PRO A 118 -1.18 -31.65 -0.45
CA PRO A 118 -0.78 -30.24 -0.52
C PRO A 118 -1.60 -29.36 0.44
N HIS A 119 -0.99 -28.30 0.95
CA HIS A 119 -1.66 -27.29 1.77
C HIS A 119 -1.61 -25.93 1.08
N THR A 120 -2.51 -25.04 1.50
CA THR A 120 -2.56 -23.63 1.05
C THR A 120 -2.44 -22.66 2.22
N ASP A 121 -2.04 -23.15 3.39
CA ASP A 121 -1.98 -22.37 4.61
C ASP A 121 -0.97 -21.22 4.49
N ALA A 122 -1.29 -20.11 5.17
CA ALA A 122 -0.35 -19.02 5.34
C ALA A 122 0.82 -19.44 6.22
N PHE A 123 2.01 -18.91 5.95
CA PHE A 123 3.13 -19.13 6.87
C PHE A 123 2.98 -18.20 8.06
N VAL A 124 2.60 -18.79 9.19
CA VAL A 124 2.51 -18.14 10.50
C VAL A 124 3.61 -18.71 11.40
N ALA A 125 4.32 -17.87 12.15
CA ALA A 125 5.40 -18.33 13.02
C ALA A 125 5.37 -17.67 14.40
N THR A 126 6.13 -18.27 15.31
CA THR A 126 6.45 -17.71 16.62
C THR A 126 7.88 -17.17 16.64
N SER A 127 8.09 -16.00 17.26
CA SER A 127 9.43 -15.40 17.42
C SER A 127 9.50 -14.56 18.69
N ASN A 128 10.72 -14.34 19.22
CA ASN A 128 10.90 -13.42 20.33
C ASN A 128 11.03 -11.98 19.83
N ILE A 129 10.23 -11.06 20.38
CA ILE A 129 10.26 -9.62 20.10
C ILE A 129 10.37 -8.90 21.44
N ALA A 130 11.39 -8.06 21.62
CA ALA A 130 11.66 -7.37 22.89
C ALA A 130 11.70 -8.29 24.12
N ALA A 131 12.24 -9.51 23.96
CA ALA A 131 12.26 -10.57 24.98
C ALA A 131 10.90 -11.19 25.37
N PHE A 132 9.83 -10.92 24.60
CA PHE A 132 8.55 -11.62 24.69
C PHE A 132 8.41 -12.62 23.56
N THR A 133 7.90 -13.82 23.85
CA THR A 133 7.51 -14.79 22.82
C THR A 133 6.19 -14.36 22.21
N ILE A 134 6.24 -14.01 20.93
CA ILE A 134 5.09 -13.53 20.17
C ILE A 134 4.68 -14.62 19.18
N HIS A 135 3.44 -15.09 19.30
CA HIS A 135 2.81 -16.08 18.43
C HIS A 135 2.02 -15.40 17.31
N ASN A 136 1.58 -16.17 16.31
CA ASN A 136 0.71 -15.68 15.23
C ASN A 136 1.34 -14.54 14.42
N ILE A 137 2.63 -14.64 14.10
CA ILE A 137 3.33 -13.68 13.23
C ILE A 137 3.17 -14.14 11.79
N LEU A 138 2.56 -13.30 10.94
CA LEU A 138 2.47 -13.59 9.52
C LEU A 138 3.83 -13.35 8.84
N ILE A 139 4.34 -14.35 8.13
CA ILE A 139 5.52 -14.21 7.28
C ILE A 139 5.07 -13.82 5.88
N ASP A 140 5.28 -12.56 5.49
CA ASP A 140 4.76 -12.01 4.23
C ASP A 140 5.86 -11.37 3.37
N ASN A 141 6.36 -12.13 2.40
CA ASN A 141 7.33 -11.61 1.42
C ASN A 141 6.73 -10.53 0.49
N GLY A 142 5.40 -10.47 0.37
CA GLY A 142 4.68 -9.42 -0.36
C GLY A 142 4.69 -8.07 0.37
N SER A 143 4.83 -8.07 1.70
CA SER A 143 4.87 -6.85 2.51
C SER A 143 6.23 -6.15 2.45
N SER A 144 6.26 -4.85 2.12
CA SER A 144 7.47 -4.04 2.28
C SER A 144 7.73 -3.62 3.71
N ALA A 145 6.71 -3.61 4.56
CA ALA A 145 6.77 -3.09 5.92
C ALA A 145 6.76 -4.24 6.93
N ASP A 146 7.54 -4.07 7.99
CA ASP A 146 7.44 -4.93 9.17
C ASP A 146 6.50 -4.24 10.15
N ILE A 147 5.41 -4.92 10.52
CA ILE A 147 4.31 -4.33 11.28
C ILE A 147 4.18 -5.04 12.61
N LEU A 148 4.02 -4.27 13.68
CA LEU A 148 3.61 -4.76 14.98
C LEU A 148 2.27 -4.12 15.33
N PHE A 149 1.24 -4.92 15.56
CA PHE A 149 -0.07 -4.38 15.89
C PHE A 149 -0.10 -3.83 17.32
N ILE A 150 -0.94 -2.82 17.54
CA ILE A 150 -0.95 -2.06 18.79
C ILE A 150 -1.24 -2.93 20.01
N LYS A 151 -2.13 -3.94 19.89
CA LYS A 151 -2.54 -4.81 21.00
C LYS A 151 -1.33 -5.54 21.63
N PRO A 152 -0.53 -6.33 20.87
CA PRO A 152 0.72 -6.89 21.37
C PRO A 152 1.72 -5.84 21.87
N PHE A 153 1.86 -4.71 21.17
CA PHE A 153 2.78 -3.65 21.57
C PHE A 153 2.47 -3.11 22.98
N GLU A 154 1.20 -2.90 23.30
CA GLU A 154 0.77 -2.43 24.62
C GLU A 154 0.94 -3.51 25.70
N GLN A 155 0.70 -4.77 25.37
CA GLN A 155 0.91 -5.90 26.29
C GLN A 155 2.39 -6.08 26.67
N MET A 156 3.31 -5.82 25.73
CA MET A 156 4.75 -5.83 26.00
C MET A 156 5.21 -4.65 26.87
N ASN A 157 4.33 -3.67 27.13
CA ASN A 157 4.61 -2.48 27.93
C ASN A 157 5.90 -1.75 27.52
N LEU A 158 6.16 -1.69 26.21
CA LEU A 158 7.35 -1.03 25.67
C LEU A 158 7.22 0.48 25.84
N ASP A 159 8.36 1.13 26.11
CA ASP A 159 8.38 2.57 26.34
C ASP A 159 7.85 3.34 25.12
N LYS A 160 6.72 4.03 25.34
CA LYS A 160 6.03 4.87 24.34
C LYS A 160 6.80 6.17 24.06
N ARG A 161 7.71 6.59 24.95
CA ARG A 161 8.49 7.84 24.81
C ARG A 161 9.58 7.72 23.75
N THR A 162 10.13 6.52 23.59
CA THR A 162 11.13 6.16 22.57
C THR A 162 10.52 5.75 21.23
N LEU A 163 9.23 6.00 21.02
CA LEU A 163 8.60 5.85 19.71
C LEU A 163 8.98 7.04 18.81
N GLU A 164 9.24 6.77 17.54
CA GLU A 164 9.54 7.77 16.53
C GLU A 164 8.32 8.05 15.64
N PRO A 165 8.17 9.25 15.06
CA PRO A 165 7.16 9.48 14.04
C PRO A 165 7.36 8.54 12.84
N ALA A 166 6.27 7.97 12.30
CA ALA A 166 6.32 7.25 11.03
C ALA A 166 6.32 8.28 9.88
N GLY A 167 7.31 8.21 9.00
CA GLY A 167 7.49 9.16 7.90
C GLY A 167 6.63 8.82 6.67
N ASN A 168 6.24 7.55 6.52
CA ASN A 168 5.45 7.06 5.39
C ASN A 168 4.20 6.31 5.84
N SER A 169 3.08 6.57 5.17
CA SER A 169 1.87 5.77 5.30
C SER A 169 2.05 4.38 4.71
N LEU A 170 1.28 3.42 5.23
CA LEU A 170 1.13 2.09 4.67
C LEU A 170 -0.04 2.07 3.70
N PHE A 171 0.11 1.34 2.59
CA PHE A 171 -0.96 1.09 1.62
C PHE A 171 -1.12 -0.42 1.50
N GLY A 172 -2.34 -0.90 1.21
CA GLY A 172 -2.56 -2.30 0.82
C GLY A 172 -3.42 -3.14 1.76
N PHE A 173 -3.96 -2.54 2.83
CA PHE A 173 -5.00 -3.15 3.66
C PHE A 173 -6.36 -3.09 2.94
N GLY A 174 -6.53 -3.89 1.89
CA GLY A 174 -7.71 -3.87 1.02
C GLY A 174 -7.83 -2.58 0.20
N GLY A 175 -6.69 -2.02 -0.22
CA GLY A 175 -6.61 -0.75 -0.95
C GLY A 175 -6.72 0.51 -0.09
N LYS A 176 -6.81 0.36 1.24
CA LYS A 176 -6.84 1.51 2.16
C LYS A 176 -5.44 2.03 2.45
N LYS A 177 -5.34 3.35 2.58
CA LYS A 177 -4.22 4.05 3.20
C LYS A 177 -4.37 3.96 4.72
N ILE A 178 -3.32 3.52 5.40
CA ILE A 178 -3.25 3.41 6.86
C ILE A 178 -2.01 4.17 7.31
N ASP A 179 -2.20 5.16 8.17
CA ASP A 179 -1.07 5.83 8.81
C ASP A 179 -0.65 5.01 10.03
N ALA A 180 0.62 4.58 10.08
CA ALA A 180 1.17 3.96 11.27
C ALA A 180 1.13 5.00 12.41
N LEU A 181 0.80 4.55 13.63
CA LEU A 181 0.77 5.44 14.78
C LEU A 181 2.14 6.07 14.98
N ARG A 182 3.15 5.22 15.05
CA ARG A 182 4.57 5.52 15.27
C ARG A 182 5.42 4.34 14.77
N LYS A 183 6.74 4.48 14.79
CA LYS A 183 7.67 3.38 14.52
C LYS A 183 8.64 3.17 15.68
N LYS A 184 9.22 1.97 15.80
CA LYS A 184 10.21 1.65 16.84
C LYS A 184 11.20 0.60 16.35
N ALA A 185 12.48 0.82 16.62
CA ALA A 185 13.50 -0.21 16.54
C ALA A 185 13.39 -1.16 17.75
N ILE A 186 13.19 -2.45 17.48
CA ILE A 186 12.97 -3.49 18.49
C ILE A 186 13.87 -4.68 18.17
N SER A 187 14.47 -5.28 19.21
CA SER A 187 15.20 -6.53 19.10
C SER A 187 14.26 -7.69 18.76
N VAL A 188 14.59 -8.43 17.70
CA VAL A 188 13.93 -9.69 17.32
C VAL A 188 14.94 -10.80 17.44
N SER A 189 14.57 -11.89 18.11
CA SER A 189 15.40 -13.09 18.25
C SER A 189 14.65 -14.32 17.77
N VAL A 190 15.30 -15.11 16.90
CA VAL A 190 14.84 -16.43 16.48
C VAL A 190 15.77 -17.47 17.09
N VAL A 191 15.20 -18.52 17.70
CA VAL A 191 15.93 -19.53 18.46
C VAL A 191 15.52 -20.93 18.02
N GLU A 192 16.50 -21.80 17.80
CA GLU A 192 16.31 -23.25 17.57
C GLU A 192 17.38 -24.02 18.37
N GLY A 193 16.99 -24.63 19.49
CA GLY A 193 17.94 -25.27 20.40
C GLY A 193 18.98 -24.27 20.93
N GLU A 194 20.26 -24.56 20.72
CA GLU A 194 21.38 -23.66 21.10
C GLU A 194 21.67 -22.56 20.06
N LYS A 195 20.99 -22.59 18.89
CA LYS A 195 21.20 -21.62 17.83
C LYS A 195 20.32 -20.40 18.05
N VAL A 196 20.92 -19.21 18.00
CA VAL A 196 20.20 -17.94 18.11
C VAL A 196 20.67 -16.94 17.08
N ARG A 197 19.74 -16.21 16.50
CA ARG A 197 20.01 -15.00 15.73
C ARG A 197 19.17 -13.86 16.27
N THR A 198 19.81 -12.73 16.55
CA THR A 198 19.17 -11.51 17.05
C THR A 198 19.50 -10.35 16.14
N GLU A 199 18.48 -9.61 15.72
CA GLU A 199 18.63 -8.43 14.87
C GLU A 199 17.73 -7.31 15.40
N THR A 200 18.13 -6.06 15.20
CA THR A 200 17.28 -4.90 15.49
C THR A 200 16.44 -4.57 14.26
N ILE A 201 15.12 -4.63 14.41
CA ILE A 201 14.15 -4.41 13.33
C ILE A 201 13.29 -3.20 13.68
N THR A 202 13.09 -2.32 12.69
CA THR A 202 12.17 -1.20 12.84
C THR A 202 10.76 -1.65 12.45
N PHE A 203 9.86 -1.67 13.43
CA PHE A 203 8.45 -1.95 13.21
C PHE A 203 7.63 -0.67 13.07
N ASP A 204 6.71 -0.66 12.11
CA ASP A 204 5.61 0.28 12.06
C ASP A 204 4.51 -0.20 13.02
N ILE A 205 4.14 0.63 14.00
CA ILE A 205 3.11 0.31 14.98
C ILE A 205 1.74 0.70 14.42
N VAL A 206 0.88 -0.28 14.17
CA VAL A 206 -0.41 -0.07 13.50
C VAL A 206 -1.57 -0.32 14.45
N ASN A 207 -2.47 0.65 14.55
CA ASN A 207 -3.74 0.50 15.27
C ASN A 207 -4.81 -0.05 14.32
N MET A 208 -4.84 -1.37 14.21
CA MET A 208 -5.84 -2.09 13.43
C MET A 208 -6.17 -3.40 14.14
N ASP A 209 -7.44 -3.79 14.09
CA ASP A 209 -7.83 -5.14 14.48
C ASP A 209 -7.49 -6.10 13.34
N TYR A 210 -6.49 -6.94 13.55
CA TYR A 210 -5.97 -7.87 12.56
C TYR A 210 -5.71 -9.23 13.24
N PRO A 211 -5.90 -10.37 12.54
CA PRO A 211 -5.80 -11.68 13.17
C PRO A 211 -4.38 -12.08 13.60
N TYR A 212 -3.37 -11.39 13.08
CA TYR A 212 -1.96 -11.63 13.41
C TYR A 212 -1.46 -10.60 14.40
N THR A 213 -0.46 -10.98 15.21
CA THR A 213 0.16 -10.08 16.19
C THR A 213 1.19 -9.15 15.54
N ALA A 214 1.85 -9.64 14.50
CA ALA A 214 2.82 -8.92 13.70
C ALA A 214 2.84 -9.45 12.25
N ILE A 215 3.40 -8.65 11.35
CA ILE A 215 3.76 -9.06 9.99
C ILE A 215 5.27 -8.90 9.86
N PHE A 216 5.96 -9.99 9.57
CA PHE A 216 7.35 -9.96 9.14
C PHE A 216 7.37 -9.83 7.62
N GLY A 217 7.65 -8.62 7.18
CA GLY A 217 7.77 -8.26 5.79
C GLY A 217 9.20 -8.48 5.27
N ARG A 218 9.48 -7.87 4.11
CA ARG A 218 10.81 -7.97 3.48
C ARG A 218 11.94 -7.39 4.31
N GLY A 219 11.69 -6.47 5.24
CA GLY A 219 12.75 -5.91 6.08
C GLY A 219 13.29 -6.96 7.05
N VAL A 220 12.43 -7.67 7.78
CA VAL A 220 12.83 -8.84 8.59
C VAL A 220 13.43 -9.93 7.70
N LEU A 221 12.74 -10.33 6.64
CA LEU A 221 13.20 -11.42 5.77
C LEU A 221 14.59 -11.17 5.19
N SER A 222 14.84 -9.95 4.72
CA SER A 222 16.15 -9.57 4.18
C SER A 222 17.20 -9.45 5.27
N ARG A 223 16.85 -8.94 6.47
CA ARG A 223 17.81 -8.76 7.57
C ARG A 223 18.31 -10.09 8.11
N PHE A 224 17.41 -11.04 8.28
CA PHE A 224 17.71 -12.39 8.73
C PHE A 224 18.16 -13.32 7.59
N GLU A 225 18.16 -12.85 6.33
CA GLU A 225 18.53 -13.65 5.15
C GLU A 225 17.70 -14.94 5.05
N ILE A 226 16.41 -14.80 5.30
CA ILE A 226 15.46 -15.90 5.40
C ILE A 226 15.21 -16.48 4.00
N VAL A 227 15.26 -17.80 3.92
CA VAL A 227 14.77 -18.57 2.77
C VAL A 227 13.53 -19.33 3.21
N ILE A 228 12.44 -19.15 2.48
CA ILE A 228 11.15 -19.78 2.76
C ILE A 228 10.91 -20.90 1.76
N LYS A 229 10.57 -22.09 2.25
CA LYS A 229 10.02 -23.19 1.45
C LYS A 229 8.56 -23.36 1.82
N GLN A 230 7.68 -22.69 1.06
CA GLN A 230 6.26 -22.61 1.37
C GLN A 230 5.61 -23.99 1.46
N SER A 231 5.94 -24.92 0.56
CA SER A 231 5.37 -26.27 0.56
C SER A 231 5.70 -27.12 1.80
N TYR A 232 6.64 -26.65 2.63
CA TYR A 232 7.08 -27.31 3.86
C TYR A 232 6.63 -26.52 5.10
N LEU A 233 5.99 -25.36 4.91
CA LEU A 233 5.81 -24.31 5.93
C LEU A 233 7.07 -24.15 6.77
N CYS A 234 8.22 -24.09 6.11
CA CYS A 234 9.52 -24.05 6.77
C CYS A 234 10.34 -22.89 6.23
N MET A 235 10.94 -22.13 7.14
CA MET A 235 11.90 -21.10 6.81
C MET A 235 13.23 -21.39 7.48
N LYS A 236 14.31 -21.02 6.81
CA LYS A 236 15.67 -21.18 7.31
C LYS A 236 16.44 -19.87 7.21
N MET A 237 17.35 -19.67 8.16
CA MET A 237 18.23 -18.51 8.20
C MET A 237 19.61 -18.90 8.72
N PRO A 238 20.68 -18.26 8.26
CA PRO A 238 22.01 -18.49 8.83
C PRO A 238 22.12 -17.80 10.19
N SER A 239 22.96 -18.35 11.08
CA SER A 239 23.36 -17.73 12.34
C SER A 239 24.83 -18.04 12.62
N PRO A 240 25.48 -17.32 13.56
CA PRO A 240 26.83 -17.68 14.01
C PRO A 240 26.97 -19.11 14.54
N PHE A 241 25.85 -19.74 14.94
CA PHE A 241 25.80 -21.07 15.54
C PHE A 241 25.23 -22.14 14.59
N GLY A 242 25.15 -21.83 13.29
CA GLY A 242 24.62 -22.72 12.25
C GLY A 242 23.29 -22.24 11.67
N ILE A 243 22.64 -23.08 10.85
CA ILE A 243 21.35 -22.75 10.24
C ILE A 243 20.24 -22.98 11.25
N ILE A 244 19.41 -21.95 11.47
CA ILE A 244 18.17 -22.01 12.24
C ILE A 244 17.04 -22.40 11.30
N ALA A 245 16.27 -23.43 11.66
CA ALA A 245 15.02 -23.79 11.00
C ALA A 245 13.81 -23.42 11.88
N VAL A 246 12.79 -22.84 11.26
CA VAL A 246 11.51 -22.52 11.89
C VAL A 246 10.39 -23.11 11.06
N HIS A 247 9.49 -23.83 11.71
CA HIS A 247 8.28 -24.37 11.09
C HIS A 247 7.09 -23.45 11.39
N GLY A 248 6.11 -23.47 10.49
CA GLY A 248 4.84 -22.77 10.70
C GLY A 248 4.07 -23.34 11.88
N ASP A 249 3.37 -22.46 12.59
CA ASP A 249 2.48 -22.79 13.70
C ASP A 249 1.21 -23.55 13.24
#